data_AF-A0ABD2NF88-F1
#
_entry.id   AF-A0ABD2NF88-F1
#
_cell.length_a   1.000
_cell.length_b   1.000
_cell.length_c   1.000
_cell.angle_alpha   90.00
_cell.angle_beta   90.00
_cell.angle_gamma   90.00
#
_symmetry.space_group_name_H-M   'P 1'
#
loop_
_entity.id
_entity.type
_entity.pdbx_description
1 polymer ?
#
loop_
_entity_poly.entity_id
_entity_poly.type
_entity_poly.pdbx_seq_one_letter_code
_entity_poly.pdbx_strand_id
1 'polypeptide(L)'
;MSKVSDFKISYKKVYNEEDIAQALQATAEWLSERKASVKFGVPRSTLLSSNKFHNETKSGPDPVLPFEEENLIEDWIKTSKDVPFPGNKPGRGWFKAFLRRHLDITFRTPEAITAASANISEHDILKRFTEMEVYLVEK
;
A
#
# COMPACT_ATOMS: atom_id res chain seq x y z
N MET A 1 -30.50 6.34 -18.66
CA MET A 1 -30.41 5.68 -17.33
C MET A 1 -28.97 5.81 -16.86
N SER A 2 -28.69 6.85 -16.08
CA SER A 2 -27.34 7.19 -15.64
C SER A 2 -26.98 6.32 -14.44
N LYS A 3 -25.84 5.62 -14.51
CA LYS A 3 -25.33 4.76 -13.43
C LYS A 3 -25.10 5.61 -12.17
N VAL A 4 -25.82 5.29 -11.10
CA VAL A 4 -25.55 5.82 -9.76
C VAL A 4 -24.18 5.30 -9.36
N SER A 5 -23.24 6.20 -9.09
CA SER A 5 -21.91 5.86 -8.60
C SER A 5 -22.02 5.30 -7.19
N ASP A 6 -21.57 4.06 -7.01
CA ASP A 6 -21.44 3.40 -5.71
C ASP A 6 -20.35 4.09 -4.89
N PHE A 7 -20.69 5.20 -4.23
CA PHE A 7 -19.82 5.82 -3.24
C PHE A 7 -19.76 4.88 -2.02
N LYS A 8 -18.64 4.16 -1.88
CA LYS A 8 -18.29 3.46 -0.64
C LYS A 8 -18.28 4.49 0.50
N ILE A 9 -19.27 4.44 1.38
CA ILE A 9 -19.31 5.25 2.60
C ILE A 9 -18.17 4.74 3.49
N SER A 10 -17.02 5.41 3.47
CA SER A 10 -15.92 5.11 4.38
C SER A 10 -16.34 5.50 5.79
N TYR A 11 -16.22 4.59 6.75
CA TYR A 11 -16.46 4.90 8.16
C TYR A 11 -15.50 6.02 8.62
N LYS A 12 -16.05 7.22 8.84
CA LYS A 12 -15.30 8.36 9.36
C LYS A 12 -15.49 8.40 10.88
N LYS A 13 -14.41 8.21 11.64
CA LYS A 13 -14.44 8.44 13.09
C LYS A 13 -14.85 9.90 13.34
N VAL A 14 -15.79 10.11 14.26
CA VAL A 14 -16.38 11.42 14.58
C VAL A 14 -15.50 12.22 15.55
N TYR A 15 -14.53 11.57 16.20
CA TYR A 15 -13.63 12.15 17.19
C TYR A 15 -12.17 11.99 16.74
N ASN A 16 -11.36 13.02 17.01
CA ASN A 16 -9.93 13.06 16.69
C ASN A 16 -9.07 12.72 17.92
N GLU A 17 -7.76 12.60 17.73
CA GLU A 17 -6.80 12.31 18.82
C GLU A 17 -6.80 13.39 19.90
N GLU A 18 -6.99 14.66 19.51
CA GLU A 18 -7.10 15.80 20.43
C GLU A 18 -8.32 15.68 21.36
N ASP A 19 -9.48 15.25 20.82
CA ASP A 19 -10.71 15.07 21.60
C ASP A 19 -10.54 13.96 22.64
N ILE A 20 -9.78 12.91 22.30
CA ILE A 20 -9.44 11.81 23.21
C ILE A 20 -8.54 12.34 24.34
N ALA A 21 -7.50 13.11 24.01
CA ALA A 21 -6.58 13.68 25.00
C ALA A 21 -7.30 14.62 26.00
N GLN A 22 -8.16 15.51 25.49
CA GLN A 22 -8.96 16.41 26.33
C GLN A 22 -9.94 15.65 27.23
N ALA A 23 -10.57 14.59 26.70
CA ALA A 23 -11.47 13.76 27.50
C ALA A 23 -10.73 13.00 28.61
N LEU A 24 -9.51 12.50 28.36
CA LEU A 24 -8.68 11.85 29.36
C LEU A 24 -8.24 12.82 30.46
N GLN A 25 -7.78 14.02 30.09
CA GLN A 25 -7.41 15.06 31.06
C GLN A 25 -8.60 15.43 31.94
N ALA A 26 -9.77 15.64 31.34
CA ALA A 26 -11.01 15.90 32.06
C ALA A 26 -11.38 14.78 33.05
N THR A 27 -11.17 13.51 32.68
CA THR A 27 -11.40 12.39 33.61
C THR A 27 -10.41 12.34 34.77
N ALA A 28 -9.17 12.78 34.55
CA ALA A 28 -8.16 12.90 35.61
C ALA A 28 -8.49 14.07 36.57
N GLU A 29 -9.02 15.18 36.05
CA GLU A 29 -9.36 16.40 36.79
C GLU A 29 -10.80 16.40 37.36
N TRP A 30 -11.40 15.26 37.72
CA TRP A 30 -12.70 15.14 38.42
C TRP A 30 -13.98 15.03 37.58
N LEU A 31 -13.94 14.81 36.26
CA LEU A 31 -15.13 14.44 35.48
C LEU A 31 -15.30 12.91 35.40
N SER A 32 -16.53 12.42 35.59
CA SER A 32 -16.85 11.02 35.28
C SER A 32 -16.70 10.74 33.78
N GLU A 33 -16.23 9.54 33.42
CA GLU A 33 -16.12 9.04 32.03
C GLU A 33 -17.39 9.31 31.20
N ARG A 34 -18.57 9.17 31.80
CA ARG A 34 -19.85 9.44 31.12
C ARG A 34 -20.03 10.92 30.80
N LYS A 35 -19.63 11.81 31.71
CA LYS A 35 -19.69 13.26 31.48
C LYS A 35 -18.65 13.69 30.45
N ALA A 36 -17.45 13.12 30.49
CA ALA A 36 -16.41 13.37 29.49
C ALA A 36 -16.84 12.89 28.09
N SER A 37 -17.44 11.70 27.98
CA SER A 37 -17.96 11.15 26.72
C SER A 37 -18.99 12.06 26.05
N VAL A 38 -19.94 12.58 26.83
CA VAL A 38 -20.96 13.51 26.32
C VAL A 38 -20.35 14.87 25.95
N LYS A 39 -19.40 15.36 26.76
CA LYS A 39 -18.79 16.68 26.56
C LYS A 39 -17.91 16.76 25.30
N PHE A 40 -17.15 15.71 25.02
CA PHE A 40 -16.16 15.67 23.93
C PHE A 40 -16.58 14.81 22.74
N GLY A 41 -17.77 14.19 22.77
CA GLY A 41 -18.25 13.36 21.67
C GLY A 41 -17.47 12.05 21.46
N VAL A 42 -16.58 11.70 22.39
CA VAL A 42 -15.80 10.46 22.37
C VAL A 42 -16.61 9.35 23.02
N PRO A 43 -16.81 8.17 22.38
CA PRO A 43 -17.53 7.06 22.99
C PRO A 43 -16.90 6.63 24.32
N ARG A 44 -17.72 6.36 25.33
CA ARG A 44 -17.26 5.91 26.66
C ARG A 44 -16.35 4.67 26.58
N SER A 45 -16.62 3.76 25.66
CA SER A 45 -15.79 2.58 25.40
C SER A 45 -14.36 2.95 25.00
N THR A 46 -14.18 4.02 24.22
CA THR A 46 -12.86 4.53 23.83
C THR A 46 -12.10 5.07 25.03
N LEU A 47 -12.76 5.81 25.94
CA LEU A 47 -12.13 6.33 27.17
C LEU A 47 -11.71 5.19 28.13
N LEU A 48 -12.58 4.18 28.30
CA LEU A 48 -12.30 2.96 29.08
C LEU A 48 -11.14 2.14 28.49
N SER A 49 -11.12 2.00 27.16
CA SER A 49 -10.11 1.25 26.42
C SER A 49 -8.76 1.99 26.41
N SER A 50 -8.77 3.31 26.22
CA SER A 50 -7.56 4.12 26.17
C SER A 50 -6.76 4.08 27.48
N ASN A 51 -7.43 3.97 28.63
CA ASN A 51 -6.75 3.76 29.92
C ASN A 51 -6.08 2.37 30.06
N LYS A 52 -6.39 1.40 29.19
CA LYS A 52 -5.82 0.04 29.21
C LYS A 52 -4.79 -0.23 28.12
N PHE A 53 -4.82 0.49 27.01
CA PHE A 53 -3.92 0.28 25.88
C PHE A 53 -3.03 1.51 25.76
N HIS A 54 -1.77 1.36 26.17
CA HIS A 54 -0.72 2.32 25.83
C HIS A 54 -0.73 2.54 24.30
N ASN A 55 -0.54 3.79 23.89
CA ASN A 55 -0.71 4.33 22.53
C ASN A 55 0.27 3.77 21.46
N GLU A 56 0.75 2.55 21.63
CA GLU A 56 1.77 1.91 20.81
C GLU A 56 1.34 0.50 20.40
N THR A 57 0.08 0.31 20.02
CA THR A 57 -0.24 -0.87 19.20
C THR A 57 0.47 -0.69 17.86
N LYS A 58 1.75 -1.08 17.78
CA LYS A 58 2.48 -1.22 16.52
C LYS A 58 1.65 -2.14 15.66
N SER A 59 1.05 -1.57 14.61
CA SER A 59 0.15 -2.31 13.74
C SER A 59 0.99 -3.22 12.86
N GLY A 60 1.02 -4.49 13.21
CA GLY A 60 1.72 -5.52 12.46
C GLY A 60 3.21 -5.63 12.79
N PRO A 61 3.90 -6.58 12.11
CA PRO A 61 5.35 -6.76 12.23
C PRO A 61 6.08 -5.47 11.82
N ASP A 62 7.25 -5.23 12.43
CA ASP A 62 8.11 -4.14 11.97
C ASP A 62 8.43 -4.35 10.47
N PRO A 63 8.44 -3.28 9.66
CA PRO A 63 8.69 -3.38 8.23
C PRO A 63 10.06 -4.02 7.98
N VAL A 64 10.13 -4.89 6.96
CA VAL A 64 11.37 -5.58 6.56
C VAL A 64 12.45 -4.58 6.14
N LEU A 65 12.03 -3.42 5.63
CA LEU A 65 12.90 -2.29 5.29
C LEU A 65 12.78 -1.23 6.39
N PRO A 66 13.89 -0.82 7.03
CA PRO A 66 13.88 0.28 7.98
C PRO A 66 13.56 1.61 7.26
N PHE A 67 12.98 2.55 8.00
CA PHE A 67 12.51 3.84 7.47
C PHE A 67 13.62 4.64 6.77
N GLU A 68 14.88 4.50 7.21
CA GLU A 68 16.04 5.13 6.56
C GLU A 68 16.24 4.62 5.13
N GLU A 69 16.12 3.31 4.91
CA GLU A 69 16.24 2.69 3.59
C GLU A 69 15.08 3.07 2.69
N GLU A 70 13.86 3.12 3.22
CA GLU A 70 12.69 3.58 2.46
C GLU A 70 12.86 5.02 1.98
N ASN A 71 13.39 5.92 2.83
CA ASN A 71 13.66 7.31 2.45
C ASN A 71 14.74 7.42 1.38
N LEU A 72 15.80 6.59 1.44
CA LEU A 72 16.83 6.54 0.41
C LEU A 72 16.25 6.09 -0.94
N ILE A 73 15.36 5.09 -0.92
CA ILE A 73 14.68 4.63 -2.12
C ILE A 73 13.72 5.71 -2.65
N GLU A 74 13.00 6.40 -1.77
CA GLU A 74 12.10 7.49 -2.16
C GLU A 74 12.88 8.64 -2.82
N ASP A 75 13.99 9.06 -2.22
CA ASP A 75 14.86 10.10 -2.75
C ASP A 75 15.50 9.69 -4.08
N TRP A 76 15.98 8.45 -4.18
CA TRP A 76 16.51 7.89 -5.42
C TRP A 76 15.44 7.84 -6.53
N ILE A 77 14.21 7.43 -6.22
CA ILE A 77 13.11 7.41 -7.19
C ILE A 77 12.75 8.83 -7.63
N LYS A 78 12.83 9.84 -6.76
CA LYS A 78 12.58 11.25 -7.12
C LYS A 78 13.70 11.80 -8.01
N THR A 79 14.95 11.48 -7.68
CA THR A 79 16.16 11.97 -8.37
C THR A 79 16.38 11.27 -9.71
N SER A 80 16.07 9.97 -9.81
CA SER A 80 16.21 9.18 -11.04
C SER A 80 15.19 9.52 -12.14
N LYS A 81 14.32 10.53 -11.93
CA LYS A 81 13.30 10.98 -12.90
C LYS A 81 13.83 11.87 -14.01
N ASP A 82 15.11 12.22 -14.00
CA ASP A 82 15.75 12.99 -15.07
C ASP A 82 16.02 12.09 -16.29
N VAL A 83 14.94 11.65 -16.92
CA VAL A 83 14.99 11.16 -18.30
C VAL A 83 14.80 12.36 -19.23
N PRO A 84 15.39 12.37 -20.43
CA PRO A 84 15.28 13.47 -21.39
C PRO A 84 13.88 13.59 -22.03
N PHE A 85 12.84 13.04 -21.40
CA PHE A 85 11.48 13.00 -21.94
C PHE A 85 10.54 13.94 -21.17
N PRO A 86 9.72 14.72 -21.89
CA PRO A 86 8.67 15.54 -21.27
C PRO A 86 7.75 14.70 -20.38
N GLY A 87 7.62 15.08 -19.10
CA GLY A 87 6.79 14.37 -18.12
C GLY A 87 7.32 12.99 -17.73
N ASN A 88 8.63 12.75 -17.86
CA ASN A 88 9.31 11.50 -17.53
C ASN A 88 8.73 10.28 -18.26
N LYS A 89 8.19 10.48 -19.47
CA LYS A 89 7.56 9.43 -20.28
C LYS A 89 7.95 9.59 -21.76
N PRO A 90 8.51 8.56 -22.39
CA PRO A 90 8.78 8.61 -23.82
C PRO A 90 7.46 8.75 -24.61
N GLY A 91 7.45 9.67 -25.57
CA GLY A 91 6.28 9.88 -26.42
C GLY A 91 6.04 8.73 -27.40
N ARG A 92 4.86 8.74 -28.04
CA ARG A 92 4.47 7.73 -29.05
C ARG A 92 5.49 7.55 -30.17
N GLY A 93 6.15 8.62 -30.60
CA GLY A 93 7.18 8.60 -31.64
C GLY A 93 8.44 7.84 -31.21
N TRP A 94 8.93 8.11 -30.00
CA TRP A 94 10.06 7.37 -29.42
C TRP A 94 9.74 5.89 -29.31
N PHE A 95 8.56 5.56 -28.81
CA PHE A 95 8.11 4.18 -28.65
C PHE A 95 8.04 3.42 -29.98
N LYS A 96 7.49 4.02 -31.04
CA LYS A 96 7.50 3.42 -32.39
C LYS A 96 8.93 3.23 -32.93
N ALA A 97 9.78 4.23 -32.75
CA ALA A 97 11.18 4.16 -33.20
C ALA A 97 12.00 3.13 -32.42
N PHE A 98 11.69 2.92 -31.13
CA PHE A 98 12.26 1.88 -30.29
C PHE A 98 11.88 0.49 -30.79
N LEU A 99 10.58 0.21 -30.98
CA LEU A 99 10.13 -1.08 -31.51
C LEU A 99 10.68 -1.39 -32.92
N ARG A 100 10.87 -0.37 -33.76
CA ARG A 100 11.49 -0.54 -35.08
C ARG A 100 12.96 -0.95 -35.00
N ARG A 101 13.68 -0.56 -33.95
CA ARG A 101 15.10 -0.92 -33.75
C ARG A 101 15.27 -2.28 -33.08
N HIS A 102 14.26 -2.73 -32.33
CA HIS A 102 14.28 -3.94 -31.53
C HIS A 102 13.15 -4.89 -31.96
N LEU A 103 13.38 -5.59 -33.08
CA LEU A 103 12.42 -6.54 -33.67
C LEU A 103 12.21 -7.81 -32.83
N ASP A 104 13.14 -8.08 -31.93
CA ASP A 104 13.09 -9.11 -30.90
C ASP A 104 12.04 -8.80 -29.81
N ILE A 105 11.71 -7.52 -29.62
CA ILE A 105 10.69 -7.09 -28.66
C ILE A 105 9.31 -7.18 -29.33
N THR A 106 8.58 -8.23 -29.00
CA THR A 106 7.18 -8.42 -29.42
C THR A 106 6.23 -8.14 -28.26
N PHE A 107 5.14 -7.41 -28.53
CA PHE A 107 4.09 -7.24 -27.53
C PHE A 107 3.34 -8.55 -27.35
N ARG A 108 3.51 -9.17 -26.19
CA ARG A 108 2.59 -10.21 -25.73
C ARG A 108 1.41 -9.51 -25.08
N THR A 109 0.19 -9.81 -25.53
CA THR A 109 -0.98 -9.58 -24.70
C THR A 109 -0.81 -10.46 -23.47
N PRO A 110 -0.74 -9.91 -22.24
CA PRO A 110 -0.70 -10.74 -21.04
C PRO A 110 -1.95 -11.61 -21.07
N GLU A 111 -1.75 -12.92 -21.04
CA GLU A 111 -2.87 -13.83 -20.90
C GLU A 111 -3.51 -13.57 -19.53
N ALA A 112 -4.84 -13.60 -19.46
CA ALA A 112 -5.52 -13.48 -18.18
C ALA A 112 -5.00 -14.58 -17.26
N ILE A 113 -4.61 -14.22 -16.03
CA ILE A 113 -4.19 -15.19 -15.01
C ILE A 113 -5.39 -16.10 -14.75
N THR A 114 -5.40 -17.28 -15.36
CA THR A 114 -6.51 -18.24 -15.23
C THR A 114 -6.36 -19.01 -13.91
N ALA A 115 -7.46 -19.58 -13.42
CA ALA A 115 -7.44 -20.42 -12.22
C ALA A 115 -6.45 -21.61 -12.32
N ALA A 116 -6.07 -22.02 -13.53
CA ALA A 116 -5.02 -23.01 -13.75
C ALA A 116 -3.66 -22.58 -13.17
N SER A 117 -3.34 -21.29 -13.18
CA SER A 117 -2.13 -20.74 -12.57
C SER A 117 -2.15 -20.73 -11.03
N ALA A 118 -3.32 -20.90 -10.41
CA ALA A 118 -3.44 -21.01 -8.95
C ALA A 118 -3.24 -22.47 -8.45
N ASN A 119 -3.31 -23.45 -9.34
CA ASN A 119 -3.18 -24.88 -9.02
C ASN A 119 -1.75 -25.41 -9.22
N ILE A 120 -0.75 -24.53 -9.24
CA ILE A 120 0.65 -24.89 -9.48
C ILE A 120 1.20 -25.64 -8.25
N SER A 121 1.78 -26.82 -8.46
CA SER A 121 2.45 -27.59 -7.41
C SER A 121 3.91 -27.16 -7.24
N GLU A 122 4.53 -27.50 -6.11
CA GLU A 122 5.97 -27.26 -5.87
C GLU A 122 6.84 -27.87 -6.98
N HIS A 123 6.49 -29.08 -7.43
CA HIS A 123 7.18 -29.76 -8.52
C HIS A 123 7.15 -28.95 -9.82
N ASP A 124 6.03 -28.29 -10.14
CA ASP A 124 5.90 -27.47 -11.35
C ASP A 124 6.80 -26.24 -11.31
N ILE A 125 6.94 -25.63 -10.13
CA ILE A 125 7.84 -24.50 -9.90
C ILE A 125 9.29 -24.95 -10.08
N LEU A 126 9.69 -26.05 -9.43
CA LEU A 126 11.05 -26.58 -9.50
C LEU A 126 11.43 -26.97 -10.93
N LYS A 127 10.53 -27.67 -11.64
CA LYS A 127 10.72 -28.00 -13.04
C LYS A 127 10.99 -26.75 -13.90
N ARG A 128 10.24 -25.67 -13.65
CA ARG A 128 10.43 -24.41 -14.38
C ARG A 128 11.82 -23.81 -14.13
N PHE A 129 12.32 -23.86 -12.90
CA PHE A 129 13.68 -23.40 -12.59
C PHE A 129 14.74 -24.24 -13.30
N THR A 130 14.60 -25.57 -13.30
CA THR A 130 15.53 -26.46 -14.01
C THR A 130 15.54 -26.20 -15.51
N GLU A 131 14.37 -25.99 -16.13
CA GLU A 131 14.29 -25.62 -17.56
C GLU A 131 15.00 -24.30 -17.86
N MET A 132 14.90 -23.31 -16.96
CA MET A 132 15.60 -22.04 -17.11
C MET A 132 17.11 -22.19 -16.98
N GLU A 133 17.60 -23.01 -16.04
CA GLU A 133 19.03 -23.29 -15.90
C GLU A 133 19.60 -23.94 -17.17
N VAL A 134 18.91 -24.94 -17.72
CA VAL A 134 19.30 -25.59 -18.98
C VAL A 134 19.36 -24.58 -20.12
N TYR A 135 18.33 -23.74 -20.27
CA TYR A 135 18.28 -22.71 -21.30
C TYR A 135 19.44 -21.70 -21.21
N LEU A 136 19.85 -21.33 -20.00
CA LEU A 136 20.94 -20.39 -19.76
C LEU A 136 22.32 -21.00 -20.00
N VAL A 137 22.45 -22.33 -19.93
CA VAL A 137 23.70 -23.04 -20.21
C VAL A 137 23.87 -23.35 -21.70
N GLU A 138 22.78 -23.60 -22.42
CA GLU A 138 22.81 -23.95 -23.85
C GLU A 138 22.96 -22.73 -24.79
N LYS A 139 22.92 -21.50 -24.27
CA LYS A 139 22.90 -20.26 -25.07
C LYS A 139 24.01 -19.30 -24.67
#